data_AF-A0A915IRV5-F1
#
_entry.id   AF-A0A915IRV5-F1
#
_cell.length_a   1.000
_cell.length_b   1.000
_cell.length_c   1.000
_cell.angle_alpha   90.00
_cell.angle_beta   90.00
_cell.angle_gamma   90.00
#
_symmetry.space_group_name_H-M   'P 1'
#
loop_
_entity.id
_entity.type
_entity.pdbx_description
1 polymer ?
#
loop_
_entity_poly.entity_id
_entity_poly.type
_entity_poly.pdbx_seq_one_letter_code
_entity_poly.pdbx_strand_id
1 'polypeptide(L)'
;MIVKFKRLNCNPQLPSVLKSCLQLIDWRNLDQIKAVINQCLSILDFYQDDEENGIILATVIDCLSKFCVLCSELPIDRQIENYGDKCNQDENDCEIKPKLTWPMKTVIDILRSIRTWLSSRSSFVRNSSLECIDEGLYALRNIQDEYLPMVHQTWSSLVLRLNDSSISCRISSYQTIQREAEICSSFIRRRFESDAWPHLRKFLISRAKITKNMNVESISNRFLSDDSLRFQSILCETMIRLIAKIGYTSERILEEYRDVFWTYYAGDNEQMAMLREKVKESLKFLPQVDKTQNM
;
A
#
# COMPACT_ATOMS: atom_id res chain seq x y z
N MET A 1 -10.06 -1.67 30.74
CA MET A 1 -11.50 -1.82 30.41
C MET A 1 -11.64 -3.00 29.48
N ILE A 2 -12.18 -4.14 29.93
CA ILE A 2 -12.34 -5.34 29.08
C ILE A 2 -13.67 -5.20 28.36
N VAL A 3 -13.69 -4.46 27.25
CA VAL A 3 -14.78 -4.53 26.28
C VAL A 3 -14.80 -5.97 25.75
N LYS A 4 -15.97 -6.59 25.55
CA LYS A 4 -16.09 -7.90 24.90
C LYS A 4 -16.95 -7.71 23.65
N PHE A 5 -16.34 -7.75 22.47
CA PHE A 5 -17.01 -7.53 21.16
C PHE A 5 -17.89 -8.71 20.70
N LYS A 6 -18.48 -9.48 21.62
CA LYS A 6 -19.12 -10.77 21.29
C LYS A 6 -20.29 -10.68 20.29
N ARG A 7 -20.81 -9.48 19.98
CA ARG A 7 -21.80 -9.22 18.93
C ARG A 7 -21.66 -7.80 18.39
N LEU A 8 -20.92 -7.62 17.29
CA LEU A 8 -20.83 -6.30 16.62
C LEU A 8 -22.19 -5.82 16.12
N ASN A 9 -23.07 -6.73 15.71
CA ASN A 9 -24.44 -6.41 15.26
C ASN A 9 -25.26 -5.75 16.38
N CYS A 10 -24.94 -5.98 17.65
CA CYS A 10 -25.63 -5.35 18.76
C CYS A 10 -25.09 -3.94 19.07
N ASN A 11 -23.89 -3.60 18.60
CA ASN A 11 -23.24 -2.31 18.85
C ASN A 11 -22.40 -1.87 17.63
N PRO A 12 -23.04 -1.51 16.50
CA PRO A 12 -22.34 -1.20 15.25
C PRO A 12 -21.44 0.04 15.34
N GLN A 13 -21.68 0.92 16.31
CA GLN A 13 -20.86 2.12 16.56
C GLN A 13 -19.57 1.84 17.31
N LEU A 14 -19.43 0.65 17.91
CA LEU A 14 -18.32 0.34 18.80
C LEU A 14 -16.95 0.40 18.09
N PRO A 15 -16.77 -0.13 16.85
CA PRO A 15 -15.53 0.03 16.11
C PRO A 15 -15.18 1.50 15.84
N SER A 16 -16.16 2.35 15.53
CA SER A 16 -15.93 3.77 15.29
C SER A 16 -15.47 4.50 16.55
N VAL A 17 -16.09 4.22 17.70
CA VAL A 17 -15.65 4.76 19.00
C VAL A 17 -14.24 4.28 19.31
N LEU A 18 -13.97 2.99 19.07
CA LEU A 18 -12.65 2.41 19.31
C LEU A 18 -11.57 3.07 18.44
N LYS A 19 -11.85 3.25 17.15
CA LYS A 19 -10.96 3.95 16.21
C LYS A 19 -10.60 5.34 16.73
N SER A 20 -11.60 6.11 17.19
CA SER A 20 -11.37 7.43 17.79
C SER A 20 -10.55 7.37 19.07
N CYS A 21 -10.78 6.38 19.94
CA CYS A 21 -9.96 6.20 21.14
C CYS A 21 -8.51 5.86 20.80
N LEU A 22 -8.26 4.98 19.82
CA LEU A 22 -6.92 4.62 19.38
C LEU A 22 -6.14 5.80 18.77
N GLN A 23 -6.82 6.83 18.27
CA GLN A 23 -6.17 8.06 17.80
C GLN A 23 -5.56 8.91 18.92
N LEU A 24 -6.01 8.73 20.17
CA LEU A 24 -5.55 9.50 21.33
C LEU A 24 -4.45 8.77 22.12
N ILE A 25 -4.13 7.54 21.73
CA ILE A 25 -3.17 6.68 22.43
C ILE A 25 -1.80 6.86 21.81
N ASP A 26 -0.77 6.93 22.63
CA ASP A 26 0.62 6.89 22.19
C ASP A 26 1.22 5.48 22.37
N TRP A 27 2.38 5.25 21.76
CA TRP A 27 3.08 3.97 21.85
C TRP A 27 3.47 3.57 23.29
N ARG A 28 3.49 4.50 24.25
CA ARG A 28 3.82 4.21 25.65
C ARG A 28 2.70 3.45 26.36
N ASN A 29 1.49 3.50 25.81
CA ASN A 29 0.30 2.90 26.37
C ASN A 29 -0.17 1.65 25.62
N LEU A 30 0.69 1.04 24.78
CA LEU A 30 0.32 -0.14 23.97
C LEU A 30 -0.22 -1.32 24.80
N ASP A 31 0.30 -1.55 26.00
CA ASP A 31 -0.15 -2.65 26.86
C ASP A 31 -1.63 -2.50 27.27
N GLN A 32 -2.14 -1.26 27.34
CA GLN A 32 -3.54 -0.99 27.68
C GLN A 32 -4.50 -1.41 26.57
N ILE A 33 -4.03 -1.42 25.31
CA ILE A 33 -4.85 -1.77 24.14
C ILE A 33 -4.65 -3.19 23.66
N LYS A 34 -3.69 -3.96 24.21
CA LYS A 34 -3.41 -5.34 23.79
C LYS A 34 -4.64 -6.23 23.71
N ALA A 35 -5.50 -6.18 24.73
CA ALA A 35 -6.73 -6.98 24.76
C ALA A 35 -7.73 -6.56 23.66
N VAL A 36 -7.77 -5.27 23.33
CA VAL A 36 -8.64 -4.71 22.28
C VAL A 36 -8.15 -5.17 20.90
N ILE A 37 -6.84 -5.11 20.64
CA ILE A 37 -6.26 -5.52 19.36
C ILE A 37 -6.50 -7.01 19.10
N ASN A 38 -6.29 -7.85 20.12
CA ASN A 38 -6.59 -9.28 20.02
C ASN A 38 -8.08 -9.55 19.76
N GLN A 39 -8.96 -8.71 20.30
CA GLN A 39 -10.39 -8.84 20.02
C GLN A 39 -10.74 -8.41 18.59
N CYS A 40 -10.11 -7.35 18.06
CA CYS A 40 -10.27 -6.96 16.66
C CYS A 40 -9.85 -8.10 15.71
N LEU A 41 -8.75 -8.79 15.99
CA LEU A 41 -8.36 -9.99 15.23
C LEU A 41 -9.41 -11.11 15.34
N SER A 42 -9.88 -11.42 16.55
CA SER A 42 -10.89 -12.46 16.75
C SER A 42 -12.22 -12.17 16.05
N ILE A 43 -12.56 -10.90 15.86
CA ILE A 43 -13.74 -10.46 15.11
C ILE A 43 -13.58 -10.84 13.64
N LEU A 44 -12.42 -10.55 13.05
CA LEU A 44 -12.15 -10.87 11.66
C LEU A 44 -12.25 -12.40 11.45
N ASP A 45 -11.64 -13.18 12.34
CA ASP A 45 -11.70 -14.65 12.28
C ASP A 45 -13.14 -15.18 12.37
N PHE A 46 -14.01 -14.52 13.16
CA PHE A 46 -15.39 -14.94 13.37
C PHE A 46 -16.32 -14.60 12.19
N TYR A 47 -16.30 -13.35 11.71
CA TYR A 47 -17.25 -12.88 10.72
C TYR A 47 -16.93 -13.38 9.30
N GLN A 48 -15.67 -13.70 9.00
CA GLN A 48 -15.22 -14.07 7.65
C GLN A 48 -15.66 -13.00 6.61
N ASP A 49 -15.51 -13.26 5.31
CA ASP A 49 -15.88 -12.30 4.23
C ASP A 49 -17.41 -12.10 4.11
N ASP A 50 -18.03 -11.60 5.17
CA ASP A 50 -19.44 -11.25 5.27
C ASP A 50 -19.68 -9.85 4.70
N GLU A 51 -20.27 -9.83 3.52
CA GLU A 51 -20.54 -8.62 2.75
C GLU A 51 -21.51 -7.67 3.48
N GLU A 52 -22.48 -8.20 4.23
CA GLU A 52 -23.46 -7.38 4.98
C GLU A 52 -22.79 -6.54 6.07
N ASN A 53 -21.68 -7.05 6.62
CA ASN A 53 -20.91 -6.39 7.67
C ASN A 53 -19.69 -5.62 7.15
N GLY A 54 -19.57 -5.42 5.82
CA GLY A 54 -18.37 -4.87 5.19
C GLY A 54 -17.90 -3.53 5.77
N ILE A 55 -18.78 -2.59 6.10
CA ILE A 55 -18.40 -1.30 6.70
C ILE A 55 -17.84 -1.48 8.11
N ILE A 56 -18.47 -2.35 8.89
CA ILE A 56 -18.06 -2.65 10.27
C ILE A 56 -16.70 -3.33 10.24
N LEU A 57 -16.52 -4.33 9.37
CA LEU A 57 -15.26 -5.05 9.19
C LEU A 57 -14.15 -4.11 8.71
N ALA A 58 -14.42 -3.23 7.74
CA ALA A 58 -13.48 -2.19 7.32
C ALA A 58 -13.05 -1.30 8.49
N THR A 59 -13.99 -0.90 9.36
CA THR A 59 -13.67 -0.09 10.55
C THR A 59 -12.82 -0.85 11.58
N VAL A 60 -13.03 -2.16 11.72
CA VAL A 60 -12.18 -3.03 12.56
C VAL A 60 -10.77 -3.12 11.99
N ILE A 61 -10.63 -3.26 10.68
CA ILE A 61 -9.33 -3.26 9.99
C ILE A 61 -8.64 -1.90 10.14
N ASP A 62 -9.37 -0.79 10.08
CA ASP A 62 -8.81 0.54 10.34
C ASP A 62 -8.26 0.68 11.77
N CYS A 63 -8.90 0.04 12.76
CA CYS A 63 -8.38 -0.01 14.13
C CYS A 63 -7.03 -0.75 14.19
N LEU A 64 -6.92 -1.88 13.47
CA LEU A 64 -5.66 -2.63 13.36
C LEU A 64 -4.59 -1.81 12.59
N SER A 65 -4.97 -1.11 11.53
CA SER A 65 -4.10 -0.17 10.82
C SER A 65 -3.57 0.91 11.75
N LYS A 66 -4.43 1.49 12.60
CA LYS A 66 -3.99 2.49 13.58
C LYS A 66 -3.00 1.92 14.61
N PHE A 67 -3.18 0.67 15.01
CA PHE A 67 -2.19 -0.02 15.84
C PHE A 67 -0.85 -0.19 15.11
N CYS A 68 -0.84 -0.52 13.81
CA CYS A 68 0.38 -0.55 13.01
C CYS A 68 1.08 0.83 12.98
N VAL A 69 0.31 1.92 12.83
CA VAL A 69 0.87 3.29 12.90
C VAL A 69 1.55 3.53 14.26
N LEU A 70 0.90 3.20 15.38
CA LEU A 70 1.51 3.31 16.70
C LEU A 70 2.79 2.47 16.81
N CYS A 71 2.77 1.28 16.22
CA CYS A 71 3.93 0.39 16.16
C CYS A 71 5.09 0.98 15.35
N SER A 72 4.80 1.76 14.32
CA SER A 72 5.81 2.41 13.48
C SER A 72 6.56 3.55 14.19
N GLU A 73 5.98 4.08 15.27
CA GLU A 73 6.54 5.12 16.15
C GLU A 73 7.37 4.55 17.31
N LEU A 74 7.38 3.22 17.50
CA LEU A 74 8.19 2.60 18.55
C LEU A 74 9.68 2.89 18.30
N PRO A 75 10.43 3.26 19.35
CA PRO A 75 11.89 3.25 19.31
C PRO A 75 12.44 1.89 18.87
N ILE A 76 13.53 1.87 18.10
CA ILE A 76 14.10 0.63 17.51
C ILE A 76 14.46 -0.39 18.60
N ASP A 77 15.00 0.07 19.73
CA ASP A 77 15.33 -0.75 20.92
C ASP A 77 14.09 -1.38 21.59
N ARG A 78 12.87 -0.92 21.25
CA ARG A 78 11.60 -1.47 21.72
C ARG A 78 10.91 -2.38 20.69
N GLN A 79 11.51 -2.58 19.53
CA GLN A 79 10.98 -3.50 18.51
C GLN A 79 11.48 -4.95 18.72
N ILE A 80 12.63 -5.11 19.37
CA ILE A 80 13.31 -6.40 19.59
C ILE A 80 13.52 -6.60 21.11
N GLU A 81 13.10 -7.76 21.63
CA GLU A 81 13.24 -8.13 23.05
C GLU A 81 14.66 -8.55 23.42
N ASN A 82 15.34 -9.29 22.53
CA ASN A 82 16.74 -9.76 22.62
C ASN A 82 17.09 -10.55 21.35
N TYR A 83 18.36 -10.87 21.12
CA TYR A 83 18.76 -11.89 20.15
C TYR A 83 18.41 -13.28 20.71
N GLY A 84 17.59 -14.06 20.00
CA GLY A 84 17.20 -15.38 20.47
C GLY A 84 18.26 -16.42 20.10
N ASP A 85 18.81 -17.13 21.09
CA ASP A 85 19.54 -18.37 20.83
C ASP A 85 18.56 -19.41 20.28
N LYS A 86 18.68 -19.72 19.00
CA LYS A 86 18.15 -20.97 18.43
C LYS A 86 19.33 -21.87 18.08
N CYS A 87 19.94 -22.46 19.10
CA CYS A 87 20.81 -23.62 18.92
C CYS A 87 19.93 -24.87 18.78
N ASN A 88 19.58 -25.25 17.55
CA ASN A 88 19.27 -26.65 17.26
C ASN A 88 20.61 -27.32 16.92
N GLN A 89 20.92 -28.44 17.58
CA GLN A 89 22.24 -29.09 17.52
C GLN A 89 22.55 -29.81 16.20
N ASP A 90 21.72 -29.67 15.17
CA ASP A 90 21.91 -30.32 13.87
C ASP A 90 21.65 -29.33 12.74
N GLU A 91 22.63 -28.46 12.46
CA GLU A 91 22.95 -27.85 11.15
C GLU A 91 23.95 -26.70 11.38
N ASN A 92 24.97 -26.62 10.53
CA ASN A 92 26.18 -25.83 10.74
C ASN A 92 26.01 -24.32 10.46
N ASP A 93 24.81 -23.77 10.68
CA ASP A 93 24.47 -22.37 10.39
C ASP A 93 23.51 -21.81 11.45
N CYS A 94 24.06 -21.41 12.60
CA CYS A 94 23.30 -20.79 13.69
C CYS A 94 22.99 -19.33 13.35
N GLU A 95 21.99 -19.10 12.51
CA GLU A 95 21.50 -17.75 12.22
C GLU A 95 20.68 -17.23 13.43
N ILE A 96 21.31 -16.41 14.27
CA ILE A 96 20.70 -15.83 15.47
C ILE A 96 19.61 -14.83 15.05
N LYS A 97 18.34 -15.26 15.07
CA LYS A 97 17.21 -14.38 14.73
C LYS A 97 16.77 -13.52 15.93
N PRO A 98 16.55 -12.20 15.72
CA PRO A 98 16.08 -11.33 16.78
C PRO A 98 14.69 -11.76 17.27
N LYS A 99 14.51 -11.85 18.58
CA LYS A 99 13.21 -12.11 19.19
C LYS A 99 12.41 -10.81 19.22
N LEU A 100 11.31 -10.77 18.49
CA LEU A 100 10.45 -9.59 18.39
C LEU A 100 9.68 -9.31 19.68
N THR A 101 9.41 -8.04 19.98
CA THR A 101 8.45 -7.65 21.02
C THR A 101 7.02 -8.04 20.65
N TRP A 102 6.14 -8.14 21.66
CA TRP A 102 4.74 -8.49 21.42
C TRP A 102 4.05 -7.58 20.39
N PRO A 103 4.26 -6.24 20.34
CA PRO A 103 3.59 -5.41 19.36
C PRO A 103 4.03 -5.75 17.93
N MET A 104 5.33 -6.02 17.71
CA MET A 104 5.85 -6.41 16.40
C MET A 104 5.34 -7.78 15.95
N LYS A 105 5.26 -8.75 16.88
CA LYS A 105 4.60 -10.05 16.62
C LYS A 105 3.15 -9.84 16.19
N THR A 106 2.42 -8.98 16.89
CA THR A 106 1.02 -8.66 16.55
C THR A 106 0.90 -7.97 15.19
N VAL A 107 1.83 -7.09 14.79
CA VAL A 107 1.84 -6.52 13.43
C VAL A 107 1.95 -7.62 12.36
N ILE A 108 2.84 -8.60 12.57
CA ILE A 108 2.98 -9.73 11.65
C ILE A 108 1.68 -10.56 11.59
N ASP A 109 1.06 -10.83 12.74
CA ASP A 109 -0.20 -11.58 12.79
C ASP A 109 -1.33 -10.82 12.09
N ILE A 110 -1.38 -9.49 12.24
CA ILE A 110 -2.30 -8.61 11.50
C ILE A 110 -2.05 -8.74 9.99
N LEU A 111 -0.81 -8.57 9.52
CA LEU A 111 -0.51 -8.67 8.08
C LEU A 111 -0.89 -10.02 7.48
N ARG A 112 -0.64 -11.12 8.21
CA ARG A 112 -1.01 -12.48 7.79
C ARG A 112 -2.53 -12.64 7.67
N SER A 113 -3.27 -12.11 8.63
CA SER A 113 -4.74 -12.13 8.61
C SER A 113 -5.28 -11.25 7.48
N ILE A 114 -4.90 -9.97 7.44
CA ILE A 114 -5.41 -8.96 6.49
C ILE A 114 -5.17 -9.32 5.03
N ARG A 115 -4.10 -10.06 4.71
CA ARG A 115 -3.86 -10.50 3.33
C ARG A 115 -5.04 -11.27 2.72
N THR A 116 -5.76 -12.07 3.50
CA THR A 116 -6.92 -12.83 2.98
C THR A 116 -8.12 -11.93 2.69
N TRP A 117 -8.20 -10.76 3.32
CA TRP A 117 -9.27 -9.79 3.14
C TRP A 117 -9.13 -8.95 1.86
N LEU A 118 -7.98 -9.00 1.19
CA LEU A 118 -7.81 -8.40 -0.14
C LEU A 118 -8.69 -9.04 -1.22
N SER A 119 -9.21 -10.25 -0.99
CA SER A 119 -10.21 -10.89 -1.87
C SER A 119 -11.65 -10.61 -1.46
N SER A 120 -11.89 -9.78 -0.44
CA SER A 120 -13.24 -9.48 0.06
C SER A 120 -14.16 -8.97 -1.05
N ARG A 121 -15.46 -9.30 -0.99
CA ARG A 121 -16.47 -8.72 -1.89
C ARG A 121 -16.66 -7.22 -1.67
N SER A 122 -16.53 -6.78 -0.42
CA SER A 122 -16.67 -5.36 -0.05
C SER A 122 -15.43 -4.56 -0.45
N SER A 123 -15.62 -3.52 -1.27
CA SER A 123 -14.53 -2.60 -1.64
C SER A 123 -14.00 -1.80 -0.43
N PHE A 124 -14.85 -1.53 0.57
CA PHE A 124 -14.43 -0.88 1.82
C PHE A 124 -13.42 -1.74 2.57
N VAL A 125 -13.71 -3.03 2.72
CA VAL A 125 -12.83 -4.00 3.40
C VAL A 125 -11.52 -4.16 2.63
N ARG A 126 -11.57 -4.31 1.31
CA ARG A 126 -10.36 -4.37 0.47
C ARG A 126 -9.51 -3.12 0.60
N ASN A 127 -10.13 -1.93 0.60
CA ASN A 127 -9.40 -0.67 0.72
C ASN A 127 -8.73 -0.53 2.09
N SER A 128 -9.48 -0.74 3.19
CA SER A 128 -8.92 -0.72 4.55
C SER A 128 -7.81 -1.76 4.74
N SER A 129 -7.93 -2.91 4.06
CA SER A 129 -6.91 -3.96 4.08
C SER A 129 -5.61 -3.52 3.40
N LEU A 130 -5.69 -2.83 2.27
CA LEU A 130 -4.52 -2.26 1.58
C LEU A 130 -3.81 -1.22 2.47
N GLU A 131 -4.57 -0.32 3.08
CA GLU A 131 -4.03 0.68 4.01
C GLU A 131 -3.39 0.01 5.24
N CYS A 132 -4.03 -1.02 5.81
CA CYS A 132 -3.48 -1.75 6.94
C CYS A 132 -2.20 -2.52 6.59
N ILE A 133 -2.11 -3.08 5.37
CA ILE A 133 -0.89 -3.70 4.87
C ILE A 133 0.23 -2.67 4.74
N ASP A 134 -0.06 -1.51 4.16
CA ASP A 134 0.89 -0.41 3.99
C ASP A 134 1.46 0.06 5.34
N GLU A 135 0.61 0.29 6.33
CA GLU A 135 1.03 0.68 7.68
C GLU A 135 1.76 -0.44 8.43
N GLY A 136 1.31 -1.69 8.30
CA GLY A 136 1.96 -2.84 8.93
C GLY A 136 3.35 -3.12 8.38
N LEU A 137 3.51 -3.04 7.06
CA LEU A 137 4.82 -3.15 6.41
C LEU A 137 5.73 -1.99 6.82
N TYR A 138 5.21 -0.76 6.89
CA TYR A 138 5.98 0.38 7.38
C TYR A 138 6.41 0.24 8.84
N ALA A 139 5.57 -0.35 9.70
CA ALA A 139 5.94 -0.65 11.08
C ALA A 139 7.11 -1.64 11.20
N LEU A 140 7.22 -2.60 10.26
CA LEU A 140 8.29 -3.60 10.21
C LEU A 140 9.56 -3.13 9.49
N ARG A 141 9.62 -1.90 8.96
CA ARG A 141 10.70 -1.41 8.07
C ARG A 141 12.13 -1.58 8.61
N ASN A 142 12.32 -1.61 9.93
CA ASN A 142 13.63 -1.77 10.57
C ASN A 142 14.00 -3.24 10.84
N ILE A 143 13.10 -4.19 10.52
CA ILE A 143 13.22 -5.61 10.83
C ILE A 143 13.17 -6.38 9.50
N GLN A 144 14.24 -6.27 8.73
CA GLN A 144 14.31 -6.75 7.35
C GLN A 144 13.93 -8.23 7.19
N ASP A 145 14.34 -9.07 8.15
CA ASP A 145 14.06 -10.53 8.17
C ASP A 145 12.57 -10.86 8.27
N GLU A 146 11.75 -9.93 8.74
CA GLU A 146 10.30 -10.09 8.83
C GLU A 146 9.60 -9.31 7.71
N TYR A 147 10.10 -8.10 7.43
CA TYR A 147 9.55 -7.23 6.39
C TYR A 147 9.61 -7.85 4.99
N LEU A 148 10.76 -8.36 4.55
CA LEU A 148 10.92 -8.87 3.17
C LEU A 148 10.05 -10.11 2.90
N PRO A 149 9.95 -11.09 3.81
CA PRO A 149 8.99 -12.17 3.67
C PRO A 149 7.55 -11.67 3.58
N MET A 150 7.17 -10.65 4.37
CA MET A 150 5.81 -10.09 4.31
C MET A 150 5.54 -9.42 2.97
N VAL A 151 6.45 -8.58 2.46
CA VAL A 151 6.35 -7.99 1.11
C VAL A 151 6.19 -9.08 0.05
N HIS A 152 6.98 -10.16 0.13
CA HIS A 152 6.84 -11.26 -0.81
C HIS A 152 5.47 -11.94 -0.72
N GLN A 153 4.97 -12.15 0.48
CA GLN A 153 3.71 -12.83 0.73
C GLN A 153 2.49 -12.00 0.32
N THR A 154 2.57 -10.66 0.34
CA THR A 154 1.47 -9.75 -0.02
C THR A 154 1.52 -9.33 -1.50
N TRP A 155 2.70 -9.38 -2.14
CA TRP A 155 2.95 -8.85 -3.49
C TRP A 155 1.89 -9.23 -4.52
N SER A 156 1.64 -10.53 -4.72
CA SER A 156 0.70 -10.99 -5.75
C SER A 156 -0.71 -10.45 -5.54
N SER A 157 -1.15 -10.36 -4.28
CA SER A 157 -2.46 -9.79 -3.93
C SER A 157 -2.49 -8.28 -4.15
N LEU A 158 -1.42 -7.55 -3.82
CA LEU A 158 -1.29 -6.12 -4.09
C LEU A 158 -1.36 -5.83 -5.60
N VAL A 159 -0.56 -6.51 -6.40
CA VAL A 159 -0.55 -6.34 -7.87
C VAL A 159 -1.91 -6.65 -8.47
N LEU A 160 -2.61 -7.69 -8.00
CA LEU A 160 -3.95 -8.00 -8.45
C LEU A 160 -4.93 -6.83 -8.23
N ARG A 161 -4.77 -6.08 -7.13
CA ARG A 161 -5.60 -4.90 -6.82
C ARG A 161 -5.33 -3.68 -7.72
N LEU A 162 -4.26 -3.66 -8.52
CA LEU A 162 -4.07 -2.62 -9.54
C LEU A 162 -5.14 -2.63 -10.64
N ASN A 163 -5.88 -3.75 -10.78
CA ASN A 163 -7.03 -3.88 -11.67
C ASN A 163 -8.37 -4.02 -10.94
N ASP A 164 -8.46 -3.62 -9.66
CA ASP A 164 -9.68 -3.74 -8.87
C ASP A 164 -10.88 -3.01 -9.53
N SER A 165 -12.12 -3.44 -9.26
CA SER A 165 -13.31 -2.72 -9.75
C SER A 165 -13.43 -1.32 -9.13
N SER A 166 -12.97 -1.16 -7.89
CA SER A 166 -12.89 0.11 -7.18
C SER A 166 -11.60 0.85 -7.52
N ILE A 167 -11.72 2.09 -8.02
CA ILE A 167 -10.54 2.92 -8.29
C ILE A 167 -9.79 3.28 -7.01
N SER A 168 -10.49 3.48 -5.89
CA SER A 168 -9.85 3.72 -4.59
C SER A 168 -8.92 2.56 -4.21
N CYS A 169 -9.34 1.32 -4.44
CA CYS A 169 -8.48 0.15 -4.20
C CYS A 169 -7.25 0.12 -5.13
N ARG A 170 -7.38 0.59 -6.38
CA ARG A 170 -6.22 0.71 -7.29
C ARG A 170 -5.23 1.76 -6.80
N ILE A 171 -5.74 2.92 -6.35
CA ILE A 171 -4.93 3.99 -5.78
C ILE A 171 -4.18 3.48 -4.55
N SER A 172 -4.90 2.87 -3.59
CA SER A 172 -4.30 2.35 -2.36
C SER A 172 -3.26 1.27 -2.65
N SER A 173 -3.52 0.34 -3.56
CA SER A 173 -2.56 -0.67 -4.01
C SER A 173 -1.29 -0.05 -4.61
N TYR A 174 -1.47 0.95 -5.49
CA TYR A 174 -0.33 1.67 -6.06
C TYR A 174 0.48 2.41 -4.99
N GLN A 175 -0.17 3.08 -4.05
CA GLN A 175 0.50 3.78 -2.94
C GLN A 175 1.28 2.81 -2.04
N THR A 176 0.74 1.63 -1.74
CA THR A 176 1.47 0.59 -1.02
C THR A 176 2.74 0.18 -1.78
N ILE A 177 2.67 -0.04 -3.10
CA ILE A 177 3.85 -0.35 -3.93
C ILE A 177 4.87 0.80 -3.89
N GLN A 178 4.42 2.06 -3.87
CA GLN A 178 5.31 3.20 -3.73
C GLN A 178 6.07 3.18 -2.40
N ARG A 179 5.37 2.93 -1.29
CA ARG A 179 5.99 2.86 0.04
C ARG A 179 6.95 1.67 0.13
N GLU A 180 6.59 0.52 -0.46
CA GLU A 180 7.51 -0.62 -0.56
C GLU A 180 8.78 -0.29 -1.33
N ALA A 181 8.68 0.47 -2.44
CA ALA A 181 9.85 0.91 -3.20
C ALA A 181 10.78 1.82 -2.41
N GLU A 182 10.24 2.63 -1.50
CA GLU A 182 11.02 3.51 -0.62
C GLU A 182 11.80 2.72 0.44
N ILE A 183 11.26 1.58 0.90
CA ILE A 183 11.86 0.78 1.97
C ILE A 183 12.80 -0.30 1.42
N CYS A 184 12.40 -1.02 0.36
CA CYS A 184 13.12 -2.19 -0.15
C CYS A 184 13.45 -2.17 -1.64
N SER A 185 13.41 -0.99 -2.26
CA SER A 185 13.90 -0.65 -3.62
C SER A 185 14.26 -1.83 -4.53
N SER A 186 15.47 -2.40 -4.40
CA SER A 186 16.00 -3.43 -5.29
C SER A 186 15.24 -4.77 -5.21
N PHE A 187 14.63 -5.08 -4.07
CA PHE A 187 13.87 -6.31 -3.83
C PHE A 187 12.65 -6.43 -4.73
N ILE A 188 11.92 -5.32 -4.94
CA ILE A 188 10.72 -5.30 -5.78
C ILE A 188 10.98 -4.91 -7.23
N ARG A 189 12.20 -4.46 -7.59
CA ARG A 189 12.53 -3.95 -8.93
C ARG A 189 12.07 -4.88 -10.06
N ARG A 190 12.55 -6.13 -10.07
CA ARG A 190 12.19 -7.10 -11.13
C ARG A 190 10.69 -7.41 -11.14
N ARG A 191 10.09 -7.51 -9.96
CA ARG A 191 8.65 -7.82 -9.81
C ARG A 191 7.77 -6.66 -10.29
N PHE A 192 8.19 -5.42 -10.03
CA PHE A 192 7.51 -4.25 -10.55
C PHE A 192 7.50 -4.27 -12.08
N GLU A 193 8.64 -4.54 -12.71
CA GLU A 193 8.75 -4.61 -14.17
C GLU A 193 7.90 -5.72 -14.79
N SER A 194 7.86 -6.91 -14.18
CA SER A 194 7.15 -8.06 -14.71
C SER A 194 5.66 -8.04 -14.40
N ASP A 195 5.26 -7.59 -13.21
CA ASP A 195 3.93 -7.82 -12.67
C ASP A 195 3.11 -6.53 -12.58
N ALA A 196 3.67 -5.46 -12.01
CA ALA A 196 2.93 -4.23 -11.72
C ALA A 196 2.84 -3.28 -12.92
N TRP A 197 3.97 -3.04 -13.59
CA TRP A 197 4.06 -2.10 -14.70
C TRP A 197 3.08 -2.39 -15.85
N PRO A 198 2.88 -3.64 -16.31
CA PRO A 198 1.92 -3.92 -17.39
C PRO A 198 0.50 -3.44 -17.10
N HIS A 199 0.06 -3.53 -15.83
CA HIS A 199 -1.26 -3.05 -15.41
C HIS A 199 -1.35 -1.52 -15.41
N LEU A 200 -0.35 -0.85 -14.83
CA LEU A 200 -0.27 0.61 -14.78
C LEU A 200 -0.19 1.22 -16.19
N ARG A 201 0.65 0.63 -17.06
CA ARG A 201 0.79 1.02 -18.47
C ARG A 201 -0.52 0.89 -19.22
N LYS A 202 -1.19 -0.27 -19.10
CA LYS A 202 -2.49 -0.50 -19.76
C LYS A 202 -3.53 0.52 -19.31
N PHE A 203 -3.59 0.81 -18.01
CA PHE A 203 -4.48 1.83 -17.47
C PHE A 203 -4.19 3.21 -18.07
N LEU A 204 -2.94 3.68 -18.01
CA LEU A 204 -2.56 4.98 -18.57
C LEU A 204 -2.85 5.11 -20.06
N ILE A 205 -2.54 4.11 -20.88
CA ILE A 205 -2.82 4.14 -22.33
C ILE A 205 -4.33 4.26 -22.58
N SER A 206 -5.15 3.47 -21.86
CA SER A 206 -6.61 3.53 -22.00
C SER A 206 -7.17 4.90 -21.59
N ARG A 207 -6.67 5.45 -20.48
CA ARG A 207 -7.09 6.76 -19.98
C ARG A 207 -6.61 7.90 -20.87
N ALA A 208 -5.41 7.79 -21.46
CA ALA A 208 -4.92 8.79 -22.42
C ALA A 208 -5.88 8.96 -23.60
N LYS A 209 -6.40 7.84 -24.15
CA LYS A 209 -7.39 7.88 -25.24
C LYS A 209 -8.69 8.55 -24.85
N ILE A 210 -9.17 8.31 -23.63
CA ILE A 210 -10.40 8.89 -23.10
C ILE A 210 -10.22 10.40 -22.87
N THR A 211 -9.20 10.78 -22.10
CA THR A 211 -8.99 12.17 -21.69
C THR A 211 -8.59 13.06 -22.88
N LYS A 212 -7.91 12.53 -23.90
CA LYS A 212 -7.60 13.26 -25.15
C LYS A 212 -8.83 13.79 -25.87
N ASN A 213 -9.99 13.16 -25.69
CA ASN A 213 -11.25 13.54 -26.33
C ASN A 213 -12.16 14.37 -25.41
N MET A 214 -11.72 14.70 -24.19
CA MET A 214 -12.48 15.51 -23.24
C MET A 214 -12.08 16.99 -23.35
N ASN A 215 -13.05 17.90 -23.32
CA ASN A 215 -12.75 19.34 -23.27
C ASN A 215 -12.21 19.77 -21.89
N VAL A 216 -11.50 20.91 -21.84
CA VAL A 216 -10.80 21.41 -20.63
C VAL A 216 -11.78 21.55 -19.47
N GLU A 217 -12.95 22.12 -19.74
CA GLU A 217 -14.00 22.36 -18.74
C GLU A 217 -14.53 21.04 -18.14
N SER A 218 -14.72 20.00 -18.96
CA SER A 218 -15.11 18.67 -18.49
C SER A 218 -14.03 18.03 -17.63
N ILE A 219 -12.76 18.21 -17.99
CA ILE A 219 -11.64 17.67 -17.20
C ILE A 219 -11.59 18.36 -15.83
N SER A 220 -11.68 19.69 -15.80
CA SER A 220 -11.69 20.46 -14.55
C SER A 220 -12.89 20.12 -13.67
N ASN A 221 -14.10 20.07 -14.25
CA ASN A 221 -15.33 19.78 -13.51
C ASN A 221 -15.39 18.33 -13.01
N ARG A 222 -14.78 17.38 -13.74
CA ARG A 222 -14.75 15.96 -13.36
C ARG A 222 -13.57 15.59 -12.49
N PHE A 223 -12.56 16.45 -12.30
CA PHE A 223 -11.35 16.08 -11.55
C PHE A 223 -11.65 15.66 -10.10
N LEU A 224 -12.65 16.27 -9.47
CA LEU A 224 -13.04 15.94 -8.10
C LEU A 224 -14.02 14.76 -8.01
N SER A 225 -14.65 14.37 -9.12
CA SER A 225 -15.74 13.37 -9.16
C SER A 225 -15.41 12.10 -9.97
N ASP A 226 -14.37 12.12 -10.83
CA ASP A 226 -13.87 10.96 -11.58
C ASP A 226 -12.58 10.45 -10.92
N ASP A 227 -12.73 9.43 -10.06
CA ASP A 227 -11.60 8.78 -9.41
C ASP A 227 -10.59 8.20 -10.41
N SER A 228 -11.02 7.81 -11.62
CA SER A 228 -10.09 7.32 -12.66
C SER A 228 -9.19 8.44 -13.18
N LEU A 229 -9.71 9.66 -13.31
CA LEU A 229 -8.93 10.83 -13.67
C LEU A 229 -7.98 11.22 -12.53
N ARG A 230 -8.41 11.11 -11.28
CA ARG A 230 -7.55 11.28 -10.09
C ARG A 230 -6.40 10.27 -10.10
N PHE A 231 -6.69 9.00 -10.31
CA PHE A 231 -5.66 7.96 -10.36
C PHE A 231 -4.68 8.17 -11.52
N GLN A 232 -5.19 8.52 -12.71
CA GLN A 232 -4.34 8.90 -13.85
C GLN A 232 -3.39 10.06 -13.49
N SER A 233 -3.91 11.09 -12.81
CA SER A 233 -3.12 12.24 -12.36
C SER A 233 -2.03 11.84 -11.37
N ILE A 234 -2.35 10.99 -10.39
CA ILE A 234 -1.39 10.43 -9.42
C ILE A 234 -0.27 9.68 -10.15
N LEU A 235 -0.61 8.82 -11.12
CA LEU A 235 0.37 8.06 -11.88
C LEU A 235 1.28 8.96 -12.71
N CYS A 236 0.73 10.00 -13.35
CA CYS A 236 1.53 10.97 -14.10
C CYS A 236 2.54 11.73 -13.22
N GLU A 237 2.14 12.04 -11.99
CA GLU A 237 2.95 12.83 -11.06
C GLU A 237 4.02 12.00 -10.32
N THR A 238 3.74 10.74 -10.05
CA THR A 238 4.52 9.99 -9.05
C THR A 238 5.30 8.81 -9.62
N MET A 239 4.91 8.28 -10.77
CA MET A 239 5.47 7.01 -11.26
C MET A 239 6.94 7.10 -11.65
N ILE A 240 7.41 8.26 -12.09
CA ILE A 240 8.83 8.44 -12.33
C ILE A 240 9.66 8.36 -11.06
N ARG A 241 9.12 8.86 -9.94
CA ARG A 241 9.77 8.83 -8.64
C ARG A 241 9.84 7.39 -8.16
N LEU A 242 8.78 6.62 -8.38
CA LEU A 242 8.76 5.18 -8.16
C LEU A 242 9.85 4.47 -8.99
N ILE A 243 9.91 4.70 -10.30
CA ILE A 243 10.91 4.10 -11.20
C ILE A 243 12.34 4.46 -10.78
N ALA A 244 12.57 5.71 -10.38
CA ALA A 244 13.87 6.14 -9.86
C ALA A 244 14.20 5.44 -8.53
N LYS A 245 13.23 5.31 -7.62
CA LYS A 245 13.40 4.66 -6.30
C LYS A 245 13.71 3.17 -6.39
N ILE A 246 13.08 2.43 -7.29
CA ILE A 246 13.40 1.02 -7.50
C ILE A 246 14.75 0.79 -8.23
N GLY A 247 15.45 1.88 -8.59
CA GLY A 247 16.81 1.84 -9.11
C GLY A 247 16.88 1.61 -10.61
N TYR A 248 16.19 2.46 -11.38
CA TYR A 248 15.99 2.45 -12.83
C TYR A 248 15.62 1.08 -13.38
N THR A 249 14.42 0.97 -13.91
CA THR A 249 14.00 -0.25 -14.57
C THR A 249 14.79 -0.51 -15.87
N SER A 250 14.65 -1.69 -16.46
CA SER A 250 15.21 -1.99 -17.78
C SER A 250 14.92 -0.87 -18.79
N GLU A 251 15.84 -0.67 -19.76
CA GLU A 251 15.72 0.37 -20.80
C GLU A 251 14.36 0.33 -21.49
N ARG A 252 13.87 -0.89 -21.77
CA ARG A 252 12.51 -1.15 -22.25
C ARG A 252 11.41 -0.43 -21.45
N ILE A 253 11.46 -0.48 -20.13
CA ILE A 253 10.43 0.13 -19.27
C ILE A 253 10.55 1.65 -19.32
N LEU A 254 11.76 2.19 -19.39
CA LEU A 254 11.98 3.63 -19.54
C LEU A 254 11.46 4.13 -20.90
N GLU A 255 11.67 3.37 -21.98
CA GLU A 255 11.09 3.63 -23.30
C GLU A 255 9.57 3.56 -23.27
N GLU A 256 9.00 2.48 -22.72
CA GLU A 256 7.54 2.35 -22.59
C GLU A 256 6.93 3.47 -21.74
N TYR A 257 7.64 3.91 -20.69
CA TYR A 257 7.26 5.06 -19.88
C TYR A 257 7.28 6.34 -20.72
N ARG A 258 8.36 6.59 -21.47
CA ARG A 258 8.44 7.74 -22.39
C ARG A 258 7.32 7.72 -23.40
N ASP A 259 7.01 6.59 -24.03
CA ASP A 259 5.95 6.47 -25.04
C ASP A 259 4.57 6.85 -24.48
N VAL A 260 4.22 6.28 -23.32
CA VAL A 260 2.94 6.58 -22.66
C VAL A 260 2.85 8.06 -22.32
N PHE A 261 3.94 8.63 -21.78
CA PHE A 261 3.95 10.02 -21.35
C PHE A 261 4.05 11.01 -22.52
N TRP A 262 4.65 10.59 -23.64
CA TRP A 262 4.63 11.32 -24.89
C TRP A 262 3.21 11.49 -25.43
N THR A 263 2.31 10.52 -25.20
CA THR A 263 0.89 10.70 -25.56
C THR A 263 0.21 11.86 -24.82
N TYR A 264 0.70 12.20 -23.63
CA TYR A 264 0.25 13.37 -22.89
C TYR A 264 0.97 14.64 -23.36
N TYR A 265 2.25 14.55 -23.73
CA TYR A 265 3.10 15.69 -24.10
C TYR A 265 2.87 16.22 -25.52
N ALA A 266 2.74 15.33 -26.52
CA ALA A 266 2.87 15.64 -27.95
C ALA A 266 1.60 16.16 -28.65
N GLY A 267 0.47 16.28 -27.94
CA GLY A 267 -0.70 16.93 -28.50
C GLY A 267 -0.68 18.41 -28.18
N ASP A 268 -0.98 19.30 -29.13
CA ASP A 268 -1.25 20.74 -28.91
C ASP A 268 -2.55 21.00 -28.09
N ASN A 269 -3.11 19.95 -27.50
CA ASN A 269 -4.41 19.97 -26.86
C ASN A 269 -4.32 20.62 -25.47
N GLU A 270 -4.62 21.92 -25.35
CA GLU A 270 -4.79 22.67 -24.07
C GLU A 270 -5.53 21.87 -22.99
N GLN A 271 -6.46 21.00 -23.42
CA GLN A 271 -7.21 20.00 -22.64
C GLN A 271 -6.35 19.17 -21.67
N MET A 272 -5.10 18.85 -22.02
CA MET A 272 -4.20 18.04 -21.19
C MET A 272 -3.16 18.87 -20.42
N ALA A 273 -3.29 20.21 -20.35
CA ALA A 273 -2.27 21.09 -19.74
C ALA A 273 -1.92 20.70 -18.29
N MET A 274 -2.90 20.43 -17.43
CA MET A 274 -2.65 20.03 -16.04
C MET A 274 -1.84 18.72 -15.95
N LEU A 275 -2.23 17.70 -16.72
CA LEU A 275 -1.51 16.42 -16.75
C LEU A 275 -0.11 16.59 -17.36
N ARG A 276 0.04 17.43 -18.40
CA ARG A 276 1.33 17.77 -19.00
C ARG A 276 2.27 18.43 -18.01
N GLU A 277 1.81 19.35 -17.18
CA GLU A 277 2.67 19.98 -16.16
C GLU A 277 3.15 18.95 -15.13
N LYS A 278 2.26 18.06 -14.65
CA LYS A 278 2.65 16.94 -13.77
C LYS A 278 3.70 16.04 -14.41
N VAL A 279 3.54 15.73 -15.71
CA VAL A 279 4.54 14.96 -16.48
C VAL A 279 5.86 15.71 -16.60
N LYS A 280 5.86 17.00 -16.94
CA LYS A 280 7.08 17.81 -17.07
C LYS A 280 7.86 17.88 -15.76
N GLU A 281 7.16 18.06 -14.64
CA GLU A 281 7.77 18.05 -13.32
C GLU A 281 8.39 16.69 -13.01
N SER A 282 7.66 15.61 -13.32
CA SER A 282 8.15 14.24 -13.21
C SER A 282 9.41 13.96 -14.04
N LEU A 283 9.49 14.44 -15.29
CA LEU A 283 10.62 14.15 -16.17
C LEU A 283 11.97 14.68 -15.65
N LYS A 284 11.98 15.65 -14.72
CA LYS A 284 13.20 16.14 -14.05
C LYS A 284 13.93 15.06 -13.24
N PHE A 285 13.23 13.99 -12.85
CA PHE A 285 13.77 12.89 -12.06
C PHE A 285 14.36 11.76 -12.91
N LEU A 286 14.23 11.84 -14.24
CA LEU A 286 15.01 10.95 -15.11
C LEU A 286 16.47 11.40 -15.11
N PRO A 287 17.42 10.46 -15.13
CA PRO A 287 18.79 10.80 -15.40
C PRO A 287 18.78 11.41 -16.81
N GLN A 288 19.57 12.47 -17.01
CA GLN A 288 19.80 12.99 -18.35
C GLN A 288 20.49 11.88 -19.14
N VAL A 289 19.70 11.05 -19.81
CA VAL A 289 20.22 10.16 -20.84
C VAL A 289 20.60 11.12 -21.95
N ASP A 290 21.91 11.32 -22.06
CA ASP A 290 22.54 12.15 -23.09
C ASP A 290 21.87 11.86 -24.44
N LYS A 291 21.28 12.90 -25.04
CA LYS A 291 20.64 12.88 -26.36
C LYS A 291 21.67 12.79 -27.49
N THR A 292 22.75 12.04 -27.31
CA THR A 292 23.86 11.93 -28.28
C THR A 292 23.97 10.58 -28.96
N GLN A 293 22.97 9.69 -28.84
CA GLN A 293 22.91 8.49 -29.67
C GLN A 293 21.48 8.22 -30.13
N ASN A 294 21.08 8.90 -31.21
CA ASN A 294 20.64 8.30 -32.48
C ASN A 294 19.88 9.36 -33.30
N MET A 295 20.64 9.99 -34.20
CA MET A 295 20.16 10.36 -35.54
C MET A 295 19.73 9.09 -36.29
#